data_AF-A0A344LVU6-F1
#
_entry.id   AF-A0A344LVU6-F1
#
_cell.length_a   1.000
_cell.length_b   1.000
_cell.length_c   1.000
_cell.angle_alpha   90.00
_cell.angle_beta   90.00
_cell.angle_gamma   90.00
#
_symmetry.space_group_name_H-M   'P 1'
#
loop_
_entity.id
_entity.type
_entity.pdbx_description
1 polymer ?
#
loop_
_entity_poly.entity_id
_entity_poly.type
_entity_poly.pdbx_seq_one_letter_code
_entity_poly.pdbx_strand_id
1 'polypeptide(L)'
;MDNNSKKRIAILGGGPSGLFMYKRLVESGKNDFDVEIFERKAQLGSGMPYSTEGANNEHITNVSGNEVPDIVTPMSEWIHHAPEELLKRFNIDPNKFNDYKVFPRLLFGEYLAAQFDMLCKTASKAGINTQIHFQTIVADIKYDLKSNTVEVETTDGQIKEFDFAIICTGHNWPKSHEGKIPGYYDAPYPPQKLIQRLNHAVAVKGSSLTAIDAVRTMARHNGSFEFDENGGLHFKVLPESSEFKIMMHSRSGMLPAVRFHLEDSHLSNDSLLTKEEIDEHRKNNNGFLSLDFIFEKNFKEIFRERDSKFYEQIRDLSIEEFVDEMMELRERLDPFQLLRAEYVQAEKSIKRQESIYWKEMLGVLSFAMNHPAKYLSAEDMQRLQKVLKPLISIVIAYVPQKSCEELLALHQAGVLDLIPVGDDSSVEPQTEGGILYHFTDESDKKQSVYYKTFIDCIGQPHLQYNDFPFKSLVNQKAISPARLKFKSNEAGHTAFMQNKDTVQKDEAGEYFMNVSGIAINDNFQVIDQYGAFNKNLYIMAVPYIGGLNPDYSGLDFCEAASLQIVQDLLQD
;
A
#
# COMPACT_ATOMS: atom_id res chain seq x y z
N MET A 1 40.33 21.94 12.04
CA MET A 1 39.61 20.72 12.41
C MET A 1 39.23 20.07 11.08
N ASP A 2 39.64 18.83 10.87
CA ASP A 2 39.67 18.17 9.56
C ASP A 2 38.31 18.16 8.87
N ASN A 3 38.18 18.97 7.81
CA ASN A 3 36.96 19.14 7.02
C ASN A 3 36.87 18.10 5.89
N ASN A 4 37.42 16.89 6.11
CA ASN A 4 37.67 15.90 5.05
C ASN A 4 37.07 14.51 5.36
N SER A 5 36.14 14.43 6.32
CA SER A 5 35.39 13.22 6.65
C SER A 5 34.12 13.19 5.81
N LYS A 6 33.93 12.15 5.00
CA LYS A 6 32.68 11.92 4.28
C LYS A 6 31.52 11.73 5.26
N LYS A 7 30.34 12.24 4.92
CA LYS A 7 29.10 11.98 5.67
C LYS A 7 28.76 10.48 5.61
N ARG A 8 28.21 9.91 6.67
CA ARG A 8 27.76 8.51 6.72
C ARG A 8 26.25 8.43 6.72
N ILE A 9 25.69 7.72 5.75
CA ILE A 9 24.25 7.56 5.56
C ILE A 9 23.86 6.09 5.76
N ALA A 10 22.89 5.83 6.64
CA ALA A 10 22.28 4.52 6.78
C ALA A 10 20.94 4.43 6.05
N ILE A 11 20.75 3.40 5.23
CA ILE A 11 19.44 3.02 4.66
C ILE A 11 18.99 1.75 5.35
N LEU A 12 17.86 1.82 6.07
CA LEU A 12 17.37 0.73 6.90
C LEU A 12 16.23 0.00 6.18
N GLY A 13 16.57 -1.05 5.44
CA GLY A 13 15.69 -1.80 4.54
C GLY A 13 16.14 -1.67 3.10
N GLY A 14 16.41 -2.81 2.46
CA GLY A 14 16.91 -2.92 1.09
C GLY A 14 15.84 -3.23 0.05
N GLY A 15 14.54 -3.09 0.39
CA GLY A 15 13.43 -3.25 -0.56
C GLY A 15 13.23 -2.05 -1.51
N PRO A 16 12.07 -1.92 -2.17
CA PRO A 16 11.82 -0.86 -3.15
C PRO A 16 12.06 0.57 -2.62
N SER A 17 11.63 0.89 -1.39
CA SER A 17 11.88 2.20 -0.79
C SER A 17 13.38 2.50 -0.64
N GLY A 18 14.16 1.51 -0.17
CA GLY A 18 15.61 1.62 -0.07
C GLY A 18 16.29 1.71 -1.44
N LEU A 19 15.77 1.01 -2.44
CA LEU A 19 16.23 1.08 -3.83
C LEU A 19 16.08 2.49 -4.38
N PHE A 20 14.89 3.11 -4.28
CA PHE A 20 14.69 4.47 -4.78
C PHE A 20 15.49 5.51 -3.99
N MET A 21 15.61 5.37 -2.67
CA MET A 21 16.50 6.23 -1.88
C MET A 21 17.96 6.13 -2.35
N TYR A 22 18.46 4.91 -2.55
CA TYR A 22 19.81 4.69 -3.06
C TYR A 22 19.99 5.20 -4.49
N LYS A 23 19.00 5.00 -5.37
CA LYS A 23 18.96 5.57 -6.72
C LYS A 23 19.17 7.07 -6.68
N ARG A 24 18.40 7.80 -5.87
CA ARG A 24 18.50 9.26 -5.76
C ARG A 24 19.86 9.74 -5.26
N LEU A 25 20.48 9.01 -4.32
CA LEU A 25 21.85 9.32 -3.89
C LEU A 25 22.86 9.15 -5.04
N VAL A 26 22.74 8.06 -5.82
CA VAL A 26 23.62 7.80 -6.97
C VAL A 26 23.41 8.83 -8.09
N GLU A 27 22.16 9.20 -8.36
CA GLU A 27 21.79 10.20 -9.38
C GLU A 27 22.17 11.64 -9.00
N SER A 28 22.40 11.92 -7.71
CA SER A 28 22.77 13.25 -7.25
C SER A 28 24.10 13.77 -7.82
N GLY A 29 24.97 12.87 -8.29
CA GLY A 29 26.32 13.21 -8.75
C GLY A 29 27.29 13.61 -7.63
N LYS A 30 26.85 13.67 -6.37
CA LYS A 30 27.68 13.92 -5.19
C LYS A 30 28.33 12.63 -4.70
N ASN A 31 29.52 12.72 -4.10
CA ASN A 31 30.30 11.57 -3.59
C ASN A 31 31.02 11.86 -2.27
N ASP A 32 30.62 12.93 -1.58
CA ASP A 32 31.09 13.38 -0.27
C ASP A 32 30.45 12.59 0.90
N PHE A 33 29.86 11.43 0.61
CA PHE A 33 29.25 10.54 1.57
C PHE A 33 29.56 9.06 1.29
N ASP A 34 29.41 8.25 2.33
CA ASP A 34 29.43 6.80 2.31
C ASP A 34 28.06 6.27 2.75
N VAL A 35 27.64 5.14 2.17
CA VAL A 35 26.32 4.55 2.41
C VAL A 35 26.46 3.16 3.03
N GLU A 36 25.70 2.90 4.10
CA GLU A 36 25.49 1.54 4.61
C GLU A 36 24.01 1.13 4.47
N ILE A 37 23.77 -0.03 3.88
CA ILE A 37 22.41 -0.56 3.67
C ILE A 37 22.23 -1.78 4.55
N PHE A 38 21.19 -1.77 5.39
CA PHE A 38 20.84 -2.88 6.27
C PHE A 38 19.63 -3.61 5.71
N GLU A 39 19.79 -4.89 5.37
CA GLU A 39 18.70 -5.72 4.83
C GLU A 39 18.61 -7.03 5.64
N ARG A 40 17.43 -7.31 6.16
CA ARG A 40 17.16 -8.54 6.94
C ARG A 40 17.24 -9.81 6.09
N LYS A 41 17.21 -9.69 4.77
CA LYS A 41 17.27 -10.80 3.80
C LYS A 41 18.62 -10.89 3.11
N ALA A 42 18.75 -11.90 2.24
CA ALA A 42 19.93 -12.14 1.44
C ALA A 42 19.87 -11.50 0.03
N GLN A 43 18.83 -10.70 -0.26
CA GLN A 43 18.58 -10.09 -1.56
C GLN A 43 18.07 -8.65 -1.36
N LEU A 44 18.54 -7.71 -2.18
CA LEU A 44 18.03 -6.34 -2.27
C LEU A 44 16.94 -6.22 -3.34
N GLY A 45 16.24 -5.10 -3.35
CA GLY A 45 15.29 -4.67 -4.39
C GLY A 45 13.89 -5.23 -4.23
N SER A 46 13.75 -6.55 -4.10
CA SER A 46 12.44 -7.21 -4.16
C SER A 46 11.49 -6.83 -3.01
N GLY A 47 12.02 -6.63 -1.80
CA GLY A 47 11.21 -6.40 -0.60
C GLY A 47 10.21 -7.55 -0.34
N MET A 48 9.26 -7.33 0.57
CA MET A 48 8.26 -8.36 0.88
C MET A 48 7.32 -8.68 -0.31
N PRO A 49 6.65 -7.70 -0.95
CA PRO A 49 5.58 -7.99 -1.93
C PRO A 49 6.05 -8.76 -3.17
N TYR A 50 7.32 -8.59 -3.56
CA TYR A 50 7.88 -9.16 -4.80
C TYR A 50 8.86 -10.29 -4.53
N SER A 51 8.96 -10.77 -3.29
CA SER A 51 9.75 -11.95 -2.92
C SER A 51 8.85 -13.10 -2.45
N THR A 52 9.45 -14.24 -2.11
CA THR A 52 8.73 -15.37 -1.53
C THR A 52 8.04 -15.03 -0.20
N GLU A 53 8.40 -13.93 0.46
CA GLU A 53 7.67 -13.48 1.65
C GLU A 53 6.28 -12.92 1.35
N GLY A 54 6.04 -12.45 0.11
CA GLY A 54 4.79 -11.81 -0.30
C GLY A 54 4.09 -12.50 -1.46
N ALA A 55 4.75 -13.40 -2.17
CA ALA A 55 4.23 -13.96 -3.41
C ALA A 55 4.62 -15.44 -3.65
N ASN A 56 3.73 -16.13 -4.37
CA ASN A 56 3.97 -17.40 -5.06
C ASN A 56 4.02 -17.17 -6.58
N ASN A 57 4.22 -18.26 -7.35
CA ASN A 57 4.37 -18.18 -8.81
C ASN A 57 3.14 -17.65 -9.54
N GLU A 58 1.95 -17.88 -8.97
CA GLU A 58 0.68 -17.46 -9.55
C GLU A 58 0.37 -15.98 -9.33
N HIS A 59 0.97 -15.35 -8.31
CA HIS A 59 0.68 -13.96 -7.96
C HIS A 59 1.29 -13.02 -8.99
N ILE A 60 0.49 -12.03 -9.37
CA ILE A 60 0.82 -11.06 -10.41
C ILE A 60 0.77 -9.65 -9.83
N THR A 61 1.52 -8.75 -10.42
CA THR A 61 1.43 -7.33 -10.12
C THR A 61 0.06 -6.77 -10.50
N ASN A 62 -0.33 -5.67 -9.88
CA ASN A 62 -1.46 -4.84 -10.32
C ASN A 62 -1.01 -3.70 -11.25
N VAL A 63 0.30 -3.51 -11.39
CA VAL A 63 0.95 -2.58 -12.33
C VAL A 63 1.59 -3.33 -13.50
N SER A 64 1.55 -2.75 -14.69
CA SER A 64 2.28 -3.15 -15.89
C SER A 64 3.61 -2.41 -15.99
N GLY A 65 4.49 -2.86 -16.88
CA GLY A 65 5.87 -2.36 -16.93
C GLY A 65 5.97 -0.89 -17.34
N ASN A 66 5.04 -0.39 -18.16
CA ASN A 66 4.96 1.03 -18.51
C ASN A 66 4.50 1.95 -17.36
N GLU A 67 3.96 1.40 -16.27
CA GLU A 67 3.62 2.16 -15.05
C GLU A 67 4.76 2.12 -14.02
N VAL A 68 5.77 1.25 -14.21
CA VAL A 68 6.90 1.17 -13.28
C VAL A 68 7.80 2.39 -13.50
N PRO A 69 8.12 3.17 -12.44
CA PRO A 69 9.05 4.28 -12.60
C PRO A 69 10.41 3.83 -13.11
N ASP A 70 11.07 4.70 -13.87
CA ASP A 70 12.41 4.43 -14.39
C ASP A 70 13.41 4.22 -13.24
N ILE A 71 14.18 3.13 -13.32
CA ILE A 71 15.22 2.78 -12.33
C ILE A 71 16.62 2.89 -12.94
N VAL A 72 17.06 1.89 -13.71
CA VAL A 72 18.29 1.96 -14.51
C VAL A 72 18.01 1.55 -15.95
N THR A 73 17.33 0.42 -16.14
CA THR A 73 16.87 -0.08 -17.44
C THR A 73 15.39 -0.43 -17.35
N PRO A 74 14.55 -0.05 -18.31
CA PRO A 74 13.15 -0.44 -18.34
C PRO A 74 12.96 -1.96 -18.31
N MET A 75 11.82 -2.43 -17.78
CA MET A 75 11.48 -3.85 -17.73
C MET A 75 11.49 -4.51 -19.12
N SER A 76 10.97 -3.80 -20.12
CA SER A 76 10.95 -4.21 -21.53
C SER A 76 12.34 -4.41 -22.13
N GLU A 77 13.37 -3.74 -21.63
CA GLU A 77 14.76 -3.97 -22.03
C GLU A 77 15.39 -5.10 -21.21
N TRP A 78 15.23 -5.06 -19.88
CA TRP A 78 15.82 -6.03 -18.97
C TRP A 78 15.39 -7.47 -19.27
N ILE A 79 14.16 -7.69 -19.74
CA ILE A 79 13.64 -9.03 -20.00
C ILE A 79 14.45 -9.81 -21.05
N HIS A 80 15.13 -9.11 -21.97
CA HIS A 80 16.01 -9.73 -22.97
C HIS A 80 17.34 -10.23 -22.36
N HIS A 81 17.67 -9.78 -21.16
CA HIS A 81 18.88 -10.14 -20.42
C HIS A 81 18.58 -10.96 -19.15
N ALA A 82 17.30 -11.20 -18.85
CA ALA A 82 16.88 -12.01 -17.72
C ALA A 82 17.36 -13.46 -17.87
N PRO A 83 17.67 -14.16 -16.75
CA PRO A 83 18.11 -15.55 -16.80
C PRO A 83 17.12 -16.47 -17.52
N GLU A 84 17.60 -17.36 -18.39
CA GLU A 84 16.74 -18.25 -19.19
C GLU A 84 15.83 -19.13 -18.31
N GLU A 85 16.34 -19.64 -17.19
CA GLU A 85 15.56 -20.44 -16.23
C GLU A 85 14.43 -19.64 -15.56
N LEU A 86 14.65 -18.33 -15.34
CA LEU A 86 13.64 -17.43 -14.81
C LEU A 86 12.51 -17.21 -15.84
N LEU A 87 12.88 -16.97 -17.09
CA LEU A 87 11.92 -16.83 -18.20
C LEU A 87 11.10 -18.10 -18.40
N LYS A 88 11.74 -19.28 -18.36
CA LYS A 88 11.07 -20.59 -18.43
C LYS A 88 10.08 -20.79 -17.27
N ARG A 89 10.49 -20.49 -16.04
CA ARG A 89 9.64 -20.64 -14.83
C ARG A 89 8.32 -19.89 -14.97
N PHE A 90 8.34 -18.71 -15.59
CA PHE A 90 7.18 -17.84 -15.74
C PHE A 90 6.55 -17.87 -17.14
N ASN A 91 7.05 -18.74 -18.02
CA ASN A 91 6.60 -18.85 -19.41
C ASN A 91 6.63 -17.51 -20.17
N ILE A 92 7.74 -16.79 -20.05
CA ILE A 92 7.95 -15.50 -20.72
C ILE A 92 8.80 -15.68 -21.97
N ASP A 93 8.28 -15.20 -23.09
CA ASP A 93 9.02 -15.03 -24.35
C ASP A 93 9.41 -13.55 -24.46
N PRO A 94 10.72 -13.19 -24.34
CA PRO A 94 11.17 -11.80 -24.44
C PRO A 94 10.71 -11.10 -25.72
N ASN A 95 10.61 -11.81 -26.85
CA ASN A 95 10.19 -11.22 -28.13
C ASN A 95 8.70 -10.90 -28.22
N LYS A 96 7.91 -11.41 -27.26
CA LYS A 96 6.46 -11.15 -27.14
C LYS A 96 6.11 -10.43 -25.84
N PHE A 97 7.13 -9.96 -25.12
CA PHE A 97 6.91 -9.18 -23.92
C PHE A 97 6.16 -7.88 -24.29
N ASN A 98 5.18 -7.52 -23.47
CA ASN A 98 4.34 -6.36 -23.69
C ASN A 98 4.31 -5.55 -22.40
N ASP A 99 4.85 -4.34 -22.44
CA ASP A 99 5.00 -3.47 -21.28
C ASP A 99 3.65 -2.99 -20.70
N TYR A 100 2.57 -3.10 -21.47
CA TYR A 100 1.20 -2.79 -21.03
C TYR A 100 0.51 -3.96 -20.30
N LYS A 101 1.21 -5.09 -20.11
CA LYS A 101 0.70 -6.25 -19.37
C LYS A 101 1.33 -6.33 -17.99
N VAL A 102 0.53 -6.74 -17.02
CA VAL A 102 1.03 -7.14 -15.70
C VAL A 102 1.88 -8.41 -15.81
N PHE A 103 2.74 -8.63 -14.83
CA PHE A 103 3.66 -9.78 -14.81
C PHE A 103 3.71 -10.45 -13.43
N PRO A 104 4.29 -11.67 -13.34
CA PRO A 104 4.43 -12.36 -12.05
C PRO A 104 5.24 -11.53 -11.05
N ARG A 105 4.77 -11.46 -9.79
CA ARG A 105 5.43 -10.66 -8.75
C ARG A 105 6.87 -11.09 -8.49
N LEU A 106 7.12 -12.40 -8.51
CA LEU A 106 8.46 -12.95 -8.30
C LEU A 106 9.41 -12.65 -9.46
N LEU A 107 8.91 -12.60 -10.71
CA LEU A 107 9.71 -12.12 -11.85
C LEU A 107 10.09 -10.65 -11.67
N PHE A 108 9.13 -9.84 -11.20
CA PHE A 108 9.37 -8.43 -10.93
C PHE A 108 10.35 -8.21 -9.77
N GLY A 109 10.33 -9.06 -8.74
CA GLY A 109 11.31 -9.03 -7.67
C GLY A 109 12.74 -9.23 -8.17
N GLU A 110 12.94 -10.16 -9.10
CA GLU A 110 14.25 -10.37 -9.76
C GLU A 110 14.67 -9.19 -10.64
N TYR A 111 13.72 -8.54 -11.31
CA TYR A 111 13.98 -7.28 -12.01
C TYR A 111 14.48 -6.21 -11.03
N LEU A 112 13.75 -5.94 -9.94
CA LEU A 112 14.15 -4.93 -8.94
C LEU A 112 15.51 -5.24 -8.32
N ALA A 113 15.80 -6.51 -8.03
CA ALA A 113 17.11 -6.94 -7.54
C ALA A 113 18.23 -6.65 -8.55
N ALA A 114 18.00 -6.94 -9.84
CA ALA A 114 18.95 -6.64 -10.89
C ALA A 114 19.17 -5.12 -11.05
N GLN A 115 18.11 -4.31 -10.96
CA GLN A 115 18.24 -2.85 -10.99
C GLN A 115 19.06 -2.32 -9.80
N PHE A 116 18.88 -2.88 -8.61
CA PHE A 116 19.67 -2.52 -7.43
C PHE A 116 21.16 -2.83 -7.65
N ASP A 117 21.48 -4.02 -8.17
CA ASP A 117 22.86 -4.41 -8.49
C ASP A 117 23.52 -3.44 -9.51
N MET A 118 22.76 -3.02 -10.52
CA MET A 118 23.22 -2.02 -11.48
C MET A 118 23.49 -0.66 -10.81
N LEU A 119 22.64 -0.22 -9.88
CA LEU A 119 22.87 0.99 -9.09
C LEU A 119 24.14 0.89 -8.25
N CYS A 120 24.40 -0.25 -7.59
CA CYS A 120 25.63 -0.45 -6.81
C CYS A 120 26.88 -0.37 -7.69
N LYS A 121 26.83 -0.92 -8.92
CA LYS A 121 27.93 -0.79 -9.90
C LYS A 121 28.13 0.66 -10.33
N THR A 122 27.05 1.42 -10.55
CA THR A 122 27.12 2.85 -10.89
C THR A 122 27.67 3.68 -9.74
N ALA A 123 27.23 3.45 -8.51
CA ALA A 123 27.72 4.10 -7.30
C ALA A 123 29.22 3.91 -7.10
N SER A 124 29.70 2.67 -7.26
CA SER A 124 31.12 2.33 -7.16
C SER A 124 31.96 3.10 -8.20
N LYS A 125 31.48 3.20 -9.46
CA LYS A 125 32.14 4.00 -10.50
C LYS A 125 32.13 5.49 -10.20
N ALA A 126 31.10 5.99 -9.51
CA ALA A 126 30.98 7.39 -9.08
C ALA A 126 31.81 7.73 -7.81
N GLY A 127 32.45 6.74 -7.18
CA GLY A 127 33.26 6.93 -5.97
C GLY A 127 32.45 6.97 -4.66
N ILE A 128 31.19 6.52 -4.69
CA ILE A 128 30.35 6.35 -3.50
C ILE A 128 30.67 4.98 -2.89
N ASN A 129 31.29 4.97 -1.71
CA ASN A 129 31.55 3.73 -1.00
C ASN A 129 30.23 3.23 -0.41
N THR A 130 29.84 2.00 -0.77
CA THR A 130 28.60 1.38 -0.29
C THR A 130 28.91 0.05 0.38
N GLN A 131 28.50 -0.11 1.64
CA GLN A 131 28.56 -1.37 2.36
C GLN A 131 27.15 -1.93 2.54
N ILE A 132 26.96 -3.21 2.22
CA ILE A 132 25.67 -3.89 2.35
C ILE A 132 25.77 -4.93 3.47
N HIS A 133 24.83 -4.86 4.42
CA HIS A 133 24.68 -5.79 5.53
C HIS A 133 23.45 -6.66 5.29
N PHE A 134 23.67 -7.79 4.60
CA PHE A 134 22.65 -8.80 4.39
C PHE A 134 22.40 -9.62 5.65
N GLN A 135 21.16 -10.14 5.78
CA GLN A 135 20.73 -10.95 6.92
C GLN A 135 20.90 -10.23 8.26
N THR A 136 20.82 -8.89 8.24
CA THR A 136 21.02 -8.05 9.41
C THR A 136 19.72 -7.34 9.74
N ILE A 137 19.16 -7.66 10.91
CA ILE A 137 17.96 -7.00 11.43
C ILE A 137 18.42 -5.83 12.30
N VAL A 138 17.90 -4.64 11.99
CA VAL A 138 18.02 -3.47 12.86
C VAL A 138 17.02 -3.63 14.01
N ALA A 139 17.55 -3.72 15.23
CA ALA A 139 16.78 -3.95 16.45
C ALA A 139 16.26 -2.64 17.06
N ASP A 140 17.09 -1.60 17.07
CA ASP A 140 16.71 -0.30 17.61
C ASP A 140 17.44 0.84 16.90
N ILE A 141 16.90 2.06 17.05
CA ILE A 141 17.51 3.30 16.58
C ILE A 141 17.49 4.27 17.74
N LYS A 142 18.59 5.01 17.92
CA LYS A 142 18.70 6.05 18.94
C LYS A 142 19.27 7.32 18.33
N TYR A 143 18.78 8.48 18.76
CA TYR A 143 19.36 9.77 18.38
C TYR A 143 20.23 10.29 19.52
N ASP A 144 21.49 10.65 19.24
CA ASP A 144 22.38 11.29 20.20
C ASP A 144 22.44 12.81 19.95
N LEU A 145 21.85 13.56 20.89
CA LEU A 145 21.81 15.02 20.88
C LEU A 145 23.19 15.68 21.04
N LYS A 146 24.19 14.98 21.61
CA LYS A 146 25.52 15.55 21.85
C LYS A 146 26.37 15.54 20.58
N SER A 147 26.33 14.43 19.85
CA SER A 147 27.05 14.24 18.60
C SER A 147 26.26 14.68 17.37
N ASN A 148 24.93 14.85 17.49
CA ASN A 148 24.00 15.01 16.37
C ASN A 148 24.08 13.85 15.37
N THR A 149 24.22 12.62 15.89
CA THR A 149 24.30 11.40 15.09
C THR A 149 23.16 10.44 15.43
N VAL A 150 22.91 9.51 14.52
CA VAL A 150 21.96 8.40 14.70
C VAL A 150 22.75 7.12 14.98
N GLU A 151 22.47 6.50 16.11
CA GLU A 151 22.96 5.17 16.46
C GLU A 151 21.98 4.13 15.91
N VAL A 152 22.49 3.17 15.15
CA VAL A 152 21.75 2.01 14.63
C VAL A 152 22.27 0.76 15.34
N GLU A 153 21.37 0.08 16.05
CA GLU A 153 21.66 -1.17 16.76
C GLU A 153 21.10 -2.35 15.97
N THR A 154 21.92 -3.38 15.75
CA THR A 154 21.52 -4.63 15.09
C THR A 154 21.23 -5.72 16.12
N THR A 155 20.47 -6.75 15.72
CA THR A 155 20.07 -7.84 16.65
C THR A 155 21.22 -8.66 17.22
N ASP A 156 22.42 -8.58 16.64
CA ASP A 156 23.64 -9.19 17.17
C ASP A 156 24.40 -8.27 18.15
N GLY A 157 23.83 -7.10 18.48
CA GLY A 157 24.35 -6.14 19.44
C GLY A 157 25.41 -5.18 18.90
N GLN A 158 25.66 -5.15 17.59
CA GLN A 158 26.53 -4.13 17.01
C GLN A 158 25.82 -2.78 16.97
N ILE A 159 26.55 -1.73 17.36
CA ILE A 159 26.08 -0.34 17.30
C ILE A 159 26.99 0.43 16.35
N LYS A 160 26.38 1.16 15.42
CA LYS A 160 27.07 2.02 14.46
C LYS A 160 26.45 3.40 14.44
N GLU A 161 27.29 4.43 14.33
CA GLU A 161 26.88 5.83 14.27
C GLU A 161 26.87 6.36 12.84
N PHE A 162 25.84 7.14 12.51
CA PHE A 162 25.63 7.74 11.19
C PHE A 162 25.26 9.22 11.32
N ASP A 163 25.64 10.02 10.32
CA ASP A 163 25.18 11.39 10.22
C ASP A 163 23.70 11.43 9.81
N PHE A 164 23.26 10.48 8.98
CA PHE A 164 21.87 10.38 8.54
C PHE A 164 21.37 8.94 8.56
N ALA A 165 20.10 8.73 8.88
CA ALA A 165 19.43 7.45 8.74
C ALA A 165 18.06 7.61 8.07
N ILE A 166 17.74 6.71 7.14
CA ILE A 166 16.45 6.66 6.44
C ILE A 166 15.79 5.31 6.73
N ILE A 167 14.62 5.35 7.37
CA ILE A 167 13.83 4.16 7.72
C ILE A 167 13.03 3.71 6.49
N CYS A 168 13.53 2.68 5.79
CA CYS A 168 12.95 2.05 4.59
C CYS A 168 12.45 0.63 4.86
N THR A 169 12.04 0.32 6.09
CA THR A 169 11.74 -1.04 6.56
C THR A 169 10.46 -1.64 5.96
N GLY A 170 9.63 -0.82 5.33
CA GLY A 170 8.47 -1.26 4.58
C GLY A 170 7.37 -1.86 5.46
N HIS A 171 6.91 -3.06 5.09
CA HIS A 171 5.73 -3.71 5.67
C HIS A 171 6.02 -4.35 7.03
N ASN A 172 5.03 -4.38 7.92
CA ASN A 172 5.09 -5.10 9.19
C ASN A 172 3.73 -5.75 9.49
N TRP A 173 3.76 -7.07 9.69
CA TRP A 173 2.57 -7.89 9.95
C TRP A 173 2.68 -8.52 11.35
N PRO A 174 2.17 -7.83 12.39
CA PRO A 174 2.16 -8.39 13.74
C PRO A 174 1.36 -9.69 13.79
N LYS A 175 1.85 -10.66 14.56
CA LYS A 175 1.14 -11.92 14.81
C LYS A 175 0.50 -11.88 16.19
N SER A 176 -0.82 -11.83 16.23
CA SER A 176 -1.58 -11.81 17.47
C SER A 176 -1.99 -13.22 17.89
N HIS A 177 -2.53 -14.01 16.95
CA HIS A 177 -3.12 -15.33 17.18
C HIS A 177 -2.50 -16.44 16.30
N GLU A 178 -1.90 -16.10 15.17
CA GLU A 178 -1.25 -17.06 14.27
C GLU A 178 -0.13 -17.82 14.99
N GLY A 179 -0.12 -19.14 14.83
CA GLY A 179 0.80 -20.03 15.54
C GLY A 179 0.41 -20.33 16.99
N LYS A 180 -0.56 -19.61 17.56
CA LYS A 180 -1.13 -19.88 18.89
C LYS A 180 -2.49 -20.59 18.78
N ILE A 181 -3.32 -20.19 17.81
CA ILE A 181 -4.65 -20.77 17.56
C ILE A 181 -4.61 -21.58 16.26
N PRO A 182 -4.89 -22.91 16.32
CA PRO A 182 -4.94 -23.74 15.12
C PRO A 182 -5.92 -23.20 14.08
N GLY A 183 -5.50 -23.11 12.82
CA GLY A 183 -6.36 -22.64 11.72
C GLY A 183 -6.57 -21.12 11.66
N TYR A 184 -5.94 -20.32 12.52
CA TYR A 184 -5.97 -18.86 12.47
C TYR A 184 -4.72 -18.29 11.78
N TYR A 185 -4.91 -17.42 10.79
CA TYR A 185 -3.87 -16.68 10.11
C TYR A 185 -4.12 -15.17 10.21
N ASP A 186 -3.21 -14.42 10.86
CA ASP A 186 -3.29 -12.96 11.04
C ASP A 186 -3.06 -12.18 9.73
N ALA A 187 -2.46 -12.85 8.75
CA ALA A 187 -2.21 -12.33 7.40
C ALA A 187 -2.06 -13.52 6.45
N PRO A 188 -2.18 -13.37 5.12
CA PRO A 188 -1.87 -14.46 4.19
C PRO A 188 -0.36 -14.66 3.99
N TYR A 189 0.48 -13.74 4.49
CA TYR A 189 1.92 -13.73 4.23
C TYR A 189 2.73 -14.52 5.27
N PRO A 190 3.77 -15.28 4.88
CA PRO A 190 4.11 -15.60 3.50
C PRO A 190 3.11 -16.60 2.90
N PRO A 191 2.74 -16.47 1.62
CA PRO A 191 1.61 -17.22 1.03
C PRO A 191 1.85 -18.74 1.02
N GLN A 192 3.09 -19.20 1.12
CA GLN A 192 3.43 -20.62 1.21
C GLN A 192 2.78 -21.30 2.42
N LYS A 193 2.45 -20.57 3.49
CA LYS A 193 1.74 -21.16 4.64
C LYS A 193 0.29 -21.53 4.33
N LEU A 194 -0.29 -20.99 3.25
CA LEU A 194 -1.65 -21.31 2.79
C LEU A 194 -1.68 -22.51 1.83
N ILE A 195 -0.52 -23.08 1.50
CA ILE A 195 -0.39 -24.27 0.65
C ILE A 195 -0.83 -25.50 1.44
N GLN A 196 -2.14 -25.77 1.44
CA GLN A 196 -2.75 -26.84 2.22
C GLN A 196 -3.90 -27.51 1.47
N ARG A 197 -4.05 -28.82 1.70
CA ARG A 197 -5.28 -29.55 1.36
C ARG A 197 -6.33 -29.26 2.43
N LEU A 198 -7.46 -28.75 2.00
CA LEU A 198 -8.59 -28.33 2.80
C LEU A 198 -9.85 -29.02 2.26
N ASN A 199 -10.70 -29.48 3.17
CA ASN A 199 -11.95 -30.17 2.86
C ASN A 199 -13.08 -29.64 3.76
N HIS A 200 -13.16 -28.32 3.84
CA HIS A 200 -14.12 -27.55 4.63
C HIS A 200 -14.15 -26.10 4.12
N ALA A 201 -15.15 -25.34 4.56
CA ALA A 201 -15.24 -23.92 4.26
C ALA A 201 -14.18 -23.09 5.01
N VAL A 202 -13.52 -22.19 4.29
CA VAL A 202 -12.50 -21.27 4.80
C VAL A 202 -13.08 -19.86 4.85
N ALA A 203 -12.96 -19.17 5.98
CA ALA A 203 -13.28 -17.75 6.06
C ALA A 203 -12.08 -16.91 5.64
N VAL A 204 -12.29 -16.01 4.68
CA VAL A 204 -11.31 -14.99 4.27
C VAL A 204 -11.92 -13.63 4.58
N LYS A 205 -11.29 -12.85 5.45
CA LYS A 205 -11.77 -11.51 5.80
C LYS A 205 -11.20 -10.48 4.82
N GLY A 206 -12.09 -9.81 4.08
CA GLY A 206 -11.78 -8.82 3.05
C GLY A 206 -11.89 -9.36 1.63
N SER A 207 -11.92 -8.43 0.67
CA SER A 207 -12.01 -8.71 -0.77
C SER A 207 -10.96 -8.02 -1.64
N SER A 208 -9.94 -7.44 -1.02
CA SER A 208 -8.84 -6.74 -1.69
C SER A 208 -7.94 -7.68 -2.51
N LEU A 209 -6.94 -7.13 -3.20
CA LEU A 209 -5.87 -7.91 -3.85
C LEU A 209 -5.20 -8.92 -2.92
N THR A 210 -5.07 -8.58 -1.62
CA THR A 210 -4.52 -9.50 -0.61
C THR A 210 -5.41 -10.74 -0.43
N ALA A 211 -6.73 -10.56 -0.42
CA ALA A 211 -7.69 -11.66 -0.35
C ALA A 211 -7.69 -12.49 -1.63
N ILE A 212 -7.61 -11.83 -2.80
CA ILE A 212 -7.54 -12.50 -4.10
C ILE A 212 -6.28 -13.38 -4.18
N ASP A 213 -5.12 -12.91 -3.72
CA ASP A 213 -3.90 -13.72 -3.70
C ASP A 213 -4.02 -14.95 -2.78
N ALA A 214 -4.67 -14.81 -1.62
CA ALA A 214 -4.97 -15.93 -0.73
C ALA A 214 -5.91 -16.95 -1.40
N VAL A 215 -6.98 -16.49 -2.04
CA VAL A 215 -7.92 -17.33 -2.82
C VAL A 215 -7.18 -18.11 -3.90
N ARG A 216 -6.36 -17.42 -4.70
CA ARG A 216 -5.60 -18.02 -5.81
C ARG A 216 -4.59 -19.06 -5.35
N THR A 217 -3.98 -18.84 -4.18
CA THR A 217 -3.06 -19.81 -3.55
C THR A 217 -3.83 -21.07 -3.13
N MET A 218 -4.90 -20.91 -2.33
CA MET A 218 -5.66 -22.04 -1.83
C MET A 218 -6.33 -22.84 -2.95
N ALA A 219 -6.86 -22.18 -3.98
CA ALA A 219 -7.50 -22.82 -5.13
C ALA A 219 -6.60 -23.84 -5.83
N ARG A 220 -5.34 -23.47 -6.12
CA ARG A 220 -4.36 -24.34 -6.79
C ARG A 220 -3.99 -25.58 -5.99
N HIS A 221 -4.17 -25.52 -4.67
CA HIS A 221 -3.91 -26.63 -3.77
C HIS A 221 -5.17 -27.41 -3.41
N ASN A 222 -6.34 -27.09 -3.96
CA ASN A 222 -7.59 -27.81 -3.69
C ASN A 222 -8.38 -28.14 -4.97
N GLY A 223 -7.82 -27.82 -6.14
CA GLY A 223 -8.39 -28.10 -7.45
C GLY A 223 -7.40 -27.85 -8.58
N SER A 224 -7.90 -27.93 -9.81
CA SER A 224 -7.20 -27.57 -11.04
C SER A 224 -8.03 -26.57 -11.85
N PHE A 225 -7.33 -25.66 -12.53
CA PHE A 225 -7.93 -24.83 -13.56
C PHE A 225 -7.75 -25.50 -14.92
N GLU A 226 -8.84 -25.62 -15.68
CA GLU A 226 -8.89 -26.31 -16.97
C GLU A 226 -9.60 -25.40 -17.99
N PHE A 227 -9.05 -25.29 -19.20
CA PHE A 227 -9.71 -24.59 -20.30
C PHE A 227 -10.64 -25.54 -21.04
N ASP A 228 -11.86 -25.09 -21.38
CA ASP A 228 -12.74 -25.80 -22.30
C ASP A 228 -12.35 -25.56 -23.78
N GLU A 229 -13.05 -26.25 -24.69
CA GLU A 229 -12.82 -26.15 -26.14
C GLU A 229 -13.05 -24.74 -26.71
N ASN A 230 -13.83 -23.90 -26.02
CA ASN A 230 -14.14 -22.52 -26.41
C ASN A 230 -13.19 -21.50 -25.74
N GLY A 231 -12.21 -21.95 -24.96
CA GLY A 231 -11.28 -21.10 -24.21
C GLY A 231 -11.84 -20.56 -22.88
N GLY A 232 -12.98 -21.06 -22.41
CA GLY A 232 -13.52 -20.75 -21.09
C GLY A 232 -12.73 -21.44 -19.97
N LEU A 233 -12.38 -20.70 -18.92
CA LEU A 233 -11.66 -21.24 -17.76
C LEU A 233 -12.66 -21.84 -16.75
N HIS A 234 -12.44 -23.10 -16.37
CA HIS A 234 -13.23 -23.81 -15.36
C HIS A 234 -12.34 -24.25 -14.21
N PHE A 235 -12.92 -24.33 -13.00
CA PHE A 235 -12.24 -24.88 -11.84
C PHE A 235 -12.83 -26.24 -11.46
N LYS A 236 -11.96 -27.23 -11.29
CA LYS A 236 -12.33 -28.58 -10.88
C LYS A 236 -11.75 -28.86 -9.49
N VAL A 237 -12.64 -29.05 -8.52
CA VAL A 237 -12.27 -29.43 -7.16
C VAL A 237 -11.68 -30.84 -7.15
N LEU A 238 -10.66 -31.06 -6.33
CA LEU A 238 -10.08 -32.38 -6.16
C LEU A 238 -10.97 -33.30 -5.31
N PRO A 239 -10.98 -34.62 -5.54
CA PRO A 239 -11.80 -35.55 -4.77
C PRO A 239 -11.57 -35.49 -3.26
N GLU A 240 -10.33 -35.28 -2.81
CA GLU A 240 -9.97 -35.14 -1.39
C GLU A 240 -10.41 -33.80 -0.75
N SER A 241 -10.87 -32.85 -1.56
CA SER A 241 -11.26 -31.49 -1.20
C SER A 241 -12.73 -31.22 -1.56
N SER A 242 -13.59 -32.25 -1.62
CA SER A 242 -14.98 -32.13 -2.09
C SER A 242 -15.83 -31.07 -1.36
N GLU A 243 -15.53 -30.79 -0.10
CA GLU A 243 -16.20 -29.78 0.75
C GLU A 243 -15.44 -28.44 0.81
N PHE A 244 -14.40 -28.26 0.00
CA PHE A 244 -13.62 -27.04 -0.05
C PHE A 244 -14.46 -25.88 -0.58
N LYS A 245 -14.58 -24.84 0.25
CA LYS A 245 -15.18 -23.57 -0.12
C LYS A 245 -14.37 -22.43 0.47
N ILE A 246 -14.38 -21.29 -0.20
CA ILE A 246 -13.83 -20.04 0.29
C ILE A 246 -14.99 -19.05 0.44
N MET A 247 -15.26 -18.67 1.68
CA MET A 247 -16.25 -17.66 2.03
C MET A 247 -15.51 -16.36 2.29
N MET A 248 -15.54 -15.44 1.33
CA MET A 248 -15.00 -14.10 1.51
C MET A 248 -16.00 -13.26 2.31
N HIS A 249 -15.54 -12.56 3.34
CA HIS A 249 -16.35 -11.70 4.19
C HIS A 249 -15.93 -10.26 3.94
N SER A 250 -16.77 -9.47 3.27
CA SER A 250 -16.46 -8.08 2.92
C SER A 250 -17.43 -7.13 3.61
N ARG A 251 -16.93 -6.02 4.17
CA ARG A 251 -17.78 -5.02 4.85
C ARG A 251 -18.90 -4.52 3.94
N SER A 252 -18.58 -4.28 2.69
CA SER A 252 -19.50 -3.72 1.69
C SER A 252 -20.02 -4.75 0.69
N GLY A 253 -19.69 -6.03 0.82
CA GLY A 253 -20.10 -7.06 -0.15
C GLY A 253 -19.54 -6.88 -1.56
N MET A 254 -18.55 -6.00 -1.76
CA MET A 254 -18.04 -5.66 -3.09
C MET A 254 -16.71 -6.32 -3.44
N LEU A 255 -16.51 -6.56 -4.74
CA LEU A 255 -15.22 -6.88 -5.35
C LEU A 255 -14.56 -5.62 -5.93
N PRO A 256 -13.22 -5.53 -5.93
CA PRO A 256 -12.52 -4.39 -6.48
C PRO A 256 -12.63 -4.33 -8.01
N ALA A 257 -12.52 -3.13 -8.57
CA ALA A 257 -12.69 -2.90 -10.00
C ALA A 257 -11.57 -3.53 -10.84
N VAL A 258 -11.94 -3.96 -12.04
CA VAL A 258 -11.03 -4.61 -12.99
C VAL A 258 -10.09 -3.59 -13.63
N ARG A 259 -8.82 -3.96 -13.79
CA ARG A 259 -7.81 -3.19 -14.51
C ARG A 259 -8.27 -2.90 -15.94
N PHE A 260 -8.12 -1.65 -16.37
CA PHE A 260 -8.45 -1.16 -17.70
C PHE A 260 -7.23 -0.44 -18.32
N HIS A 261 -7.38 0.15 -19.51
CA HIS A 261 -6.31 0.94 -20.12
C HIS A 261 -6.19 2.29 -19.42
N LEU A 262 -5.00 2.64 -18.91
CA LEU A 262 -4.72 3.97 -18.40
C LEU A 262 -4.13 4.82 -19.53
N GLU A 263 -4.68 6.03 -19.73
CA GLU A 263 -4.12 7.00 -20.68
C GLU A 263 -2.77 7.51 -20.19
N ASP A 264 -2.69 7.90 -18.90
CA ASP A 264 -1.44 8.23 -18.22
C ASP A 264 -1.03 7.09 -17.26
N SER A 265 0.12 6.47 -17.52
CA SER A 265 0.63 5.35 -16.73
C SER A 265 1.29 5.74 -15.41
N HIS A 266 1.59 7.02 -15.20
CA HIS A 266 2.13 7.54 -13.95
C HIS A 266 1.08 8.33 -13.16
N LEU A 267 -0.19 8.31 -13.62
CA LEU A 267 -1.29 9.07 -13.03
C LEU A 267 -0.93 10.55 -12.84
N SER A 268 -0.09 11.07 -13.73
CA SER A 268 0.33 12.46 -13.73
C SER A 268 -0.75 13.32 -14.39
N ASN A 269 -0.95 14.53 -13.90
CA ASN A 269 -1.90 15.45 -14.53
C ASN A 269 -1.47 16.90 -14.28
N ASP A 270 -1.19 17.62 -15.36
CA ASP A 270 -0.73 19.02 -15.33
C ASP A 270 -1.79 20.00 -14.79
N SER A 271 -3.04 19.56 -14.66
CA SER A 271 -4.15 20.36 -14.14
C SER A 271 -4.33 20.24 -12.62
N LEU A 272 -3.45 19.51 -11.93
CA LEU A 272 -3.51 19.38 -10.47
C LEU A 272 -3.02 20.65 -9.77
N LEU A 273 -3.53 20.84 -8.55
CA LEU A 273 -3.11 21.91 -7.66
C LEU A 273 -1.59 21.92 -7.47
N THR A 274 -0.99 23.07 -7.75
CA THR A 274 0.41 23.37 -7.47
C THR A 274 0.65 23.57 -5.98
N LYS A 275 1.92 23.53 -5.56
CA LYS A 275 2.30 23.82 -4.17
C LYS A 275 1.89 25.23 -3.77
N GLU A 276 2.06 26.18 -4.69
CA GLU A 276 1.72 27.59 -4.51
C GLU A 276 0.22 27.77 -4.27
N GLU A 277 -0.64 27.10 -5.03
CA GLU A 277 -2.10 27.15 -4.85
C GLU A 277 -2.54 26.49 -3.55
N ILE A 278 -1.92 25.36 -3.16
CA ILE A 278 -2.15 24.72 -1.86
C ILE A 278 -1.79 25.66 -0.73
N ASP A 279 -0.61 26.28 -0.78
CA ASP A 279 -0.13 27.20 0.26
C ASP A 279 -0.98 28.49 0.33
N GLU A 280 -1.41 29.02 -0.81
CA GLU A 280 -2.34 30.15 -0.87
C GLU A 280 -3.70 29.81 -0.25
N HIS A 281 -4.29 28.68 -0.62
CA HIS A 281 -5.55 28.24 -0.03
C HIS A 281 -5.42 28.07 1.48
N ARG A 282 -4.36 27.42 1.95
CA ARG A 282 -4.09 27.22 3.39
C ARG A 282 -3.95 28.54 4.13
N LYS A 283 -3.19 29.49 3.58
CA LYS A 283 -3.03 30.83 4.17
C LYS A 283 -4.38 31.54 4.36
N ASN A 284 -5.30 31.35 3.42
CA ASN A 284 -6.63 31.95 3.44
C ASN A 284 -7.68 31.11 4.20
N ASN A 285 -7.33 29.92 4.70
CA ASN A 285 -8.22 28.99 5.39
C ASN A 285 -7.60 28.50 6.72
N ASN A 286 -7.04 29.42 7.50
CA ASN A 286 -6.51 29.17 8.86
C ASN A 286 -5.44 28.07 8.94
N GLY A 287 -4.65 27.90 7.87
CA GLY A 287 -3.61 26.89 7.76
C GLY A 287 -4.09 25.53 7.22
N PHE A 288 -5.40 25.35 7.04
CA PHE A 288 -6.00 24.10 6.57
C PHE A 288 -6.18 24.07 5.06
N LEU A 289 -5.97 22.90 4.48
CA LEU A 289 -6.45 22.61 3.13
C LEU A 289 -7.86 22.02 3.21
N SER A 290 -8.78 22.50 2.37
CA SER A 290 -10.16 21.98 2.34
C SER A 290 -10.21 20.74 1.45
N LEU A 291 -10.84 19.66 1.93
CA LEU A 291 -11.05 18.47 1.12
C LEU A 291 -11.94 18.76 -0.09
N ASP A 292 -12.98 19.60 0.09
CA ASP A 292 -13.87 20.00 -1.01
C ASP A 292 -13.13 20.81 -2.07
N PHE A 293 -12.13 21.62 -1.69
CA PHE A 293 -11.31 22.37 -2.64
C PHE A 293 -10.44 21.43 -3.48
N ILE A 294 -9.84 20.42 -2.86
CA ILE A 294 -9.08 19.39 -3.59
C ILE A 294 -10.01 18.61 -4.53
N PHE A 295 -11.18 18.18 -4.06
CA PHE A 295 -12.13 17.44 -4.88
C PHE A 295 -12.66 18.26 -6.05
N GLU A 296 -12.91 19.55 -5.87
CA GLU A 296 -13.29 20.44 -6.96
C GLU A 296 -12.16 20.51 -8.00
N LYS A 297 -10.95 20.90 -7.59
CA LYS A 297 -9.84 21.21 -8.50
C LYS A 297 -9.18 19.98 -9.11
N ASN A 298 -8.85 18.99 -8.29
CA ASN A 298 -8.09 17.81 -8.69
C ASN A 298 -8.97 16.65 -9.17
N PHE A 299 -10.29 16.80 -9.20
CA PHE A 299 -11.19 15.77 -9.72
C PHE A 299 -12.27 16.36 -10.62
N LYS A 300 -13.18 17.20 -10.11
CA LYS A 300 -14.34 17.66 -10.89
C LYS A 300 -13.95 18.53 -12.09
N GLU A 301 -13.12 19.55 -11.91
CA GLU A 301 -12.79 20.49 -12.99
C GLU A 301 -12.10 19.84 -14.20
N ILE A 302 -11.37 18.74 -13.96
CA ILE A 302 -10.66 17.97 -14.99
C ILE A 302 -11.63 17.39 -16.05
N PHE A 303 -12.89 17.15 -15.69
CA PHE A 303 -13.89 16.62 -16.62
C PHE A 303 -14.46 17.68 -17.56
N ARG A 304 -14.31 18.99 -17.30
CA ARG A 304 -14.93 20.06 -18.11
C ARG A 304 -14.61 19.94 -19.61
N GLU A 305 -13.37 19.60 -19.92
CA GLU A 305 -12.89 19.49 -21.30
C GLU A 305 -12.92 18.06 -21.84
N ARG A 306 -12.61 17.06 -21.00
CA ARG A 306 -12.44 15.66 -21.42
C ARG A 306 -13.74 14.84 -21.41
N ASP A 307 -14.67 15.14 -20.51
CA ASP A 307 -15.99 14.50 -20.45
C ASP A 307 -17.04 15.47 -19.88
N SER A 308 -17.42 16.45 -20.71
CA SER A 308 -18.35 17.52 -20.31
C SER A 308 -19.71 16.98 -19.88
N LYS A 309 -20.14 15.83 -20.41
CA LYS A 309 -21.40 15.20 -20.02
C LYS A 309 -21.33 14.65 -18.60
N PHE A 310 -20.23 13.96 -18.27
CA PHE A 310 -20.01 13.49 -16.89
C PHE A 310 -19.81 14.67 -15.93
N TYR A 311 -19.10 15.72 -16.35
CA TYR A 311 -18.97 16.94 -15.55
C TYR A 311 -20.32 17.55 -15.18
N GLU A 312 -21.25 17.71 -16.15
CA GLU A 312 -22.59 18.24 -15.85
C GLU A 312 -23.41 17.35 -14.90
N GLN A 313 -23.09 16.05 -14.80
CA GLN A 313 -23.72 15.16 -13.83
C GLN A 313 -23.19 15.38 -12.42
N ILE A 314 -21.88 15.60 -12.27
CA ILE A 314 -21.21 15.64 -10.95
C ILE A 314 -20.92 17.04 -10.41
N ARG A 315 -21.00 18.09 -11.24
CA ARG A 315 -20.55 19.46 -10.93
C ARG A 315 -21.09 20.00 -9.62
N ASP A 316 -22.36 19.73 -9.34
CA ASP A 316 -23.08 20.29 -8.19
C ASP A 316 -23.13 19.30 -7.00
N LEU A 317 -22.54 18.10 -7.15
CA LEU A 317 -22.45 17.11 -6.08
C LEU A 317 -21.35 17.45 -5.09
N SER A 318 -21.65 17.24 -3.81
CA SER A 318 -20.66 17.09 -2.75
C SER A 318 -19.89 15.78 -2.88
N ILE A 319 -18.83 15.62 -2.08
CA ILE A 319 -18.05 14.37 -2.04
C ILE A 319 -18.94 13.21 -1.60
N GLU A 320 -19.75 13.44 -0.57
CA GLU A 320 -20.71 12.48 -0.02
C GLU A 320 -21.71 12.04 -1.09
N GLU A 321 -22.39 12.98 -1.75
CA GLU A 321 -23.37 12.67 -2.79
C GLU A 321 -22.73 11.95 -3.99
N PHE A 322 -21.53 12.38 -4.41
CA PHE A 322 -20.80 11.71 -5.47
C PHE A 322 -20.46 10.25 -5.11
N VAL A 323 -19.96 10.03 -3.88
CA VAL A 323 -19.63 8.68 -3.42
C VAL A 323 -20.87 7.81 -3.36
N ASP A 324 -21.97 8.32 -2.78
CA ASP A 324 -23.23 7.61 -2.69
C ASP A 324 -23.74 7.20 -4.09
N GLU A 325 -23.74 8.12 -5.06
CA GLU A 325 -24.14 7.80 -6.45
C GLU A 325 -23.26 6.72 -7.09
N MET A 326 -21.94 6.77 -6.89
CA MET A 326 -21.02 5.79 -7.48
C MET A 326 -21.07 4.43 -6.78
N MET A 327 -21.36 4.40 -5.48
CA MET A 327 -21.46 3.18 -4.68
C MET A 327 -22.80 2.47 -4.90
N GLU A 328 -23.90 3.22 -5.05
CA GLU A 328 -25.25 2.65 -5.22
C GLU A 328 -25.33 1.65 -6.38
N LEU A 329 -24.67 1.94 -7.50
CA LEU A 329 -24.64 1.03 -8.66
C LEU A 329 -23.93 -0.29 -8.35
N ARG A 330 -22.88 -0.24 -7.50
CA ARG A 330 -22.12 -1.42 -7.10
C ARG A 330 -22.84 -2.23 -6.03
N GLU A 331 -23.60 -1.58 -5.16
CA GLU A 331 -24.37 -2.23 -4.10
C GLU A 331 -25.61 -2.97 -4.63
N ARG A 332 -26.22 -2.48 -5.73
CA ARG A 332 -27.43 -3.09 -6.31
C ARG A 332 -27.19 -4.38 -7.09
N LEU A 333 -25.97 -4.61 -7.57
CA LEU A 333 -25.64 -5.74 -8.44
C LEU A 333 -24.95 -6.84 -7.64
N ASP A 334 -25.24 -8.10 -7.99
CA ASP A 334 -24.46 -9.23 -7.49
C ASP A 334 -22.96 -9.01 -7.82
N PRO A 335 -22.05 -9.19 -6.85
CA PRO A 335 -20.65 -8.82 -6.99
C PRO A 335 -19.94 -9.57 -8.13
N PHE A 336 -20.31 -10.83 -8.39
CA PHE A 336 -19.73 -11.61 -9.49
C PHE A 336 -20.35 -11.25 -10.85
N GLN A 337 -21.62 -10.86 -10.89
CA GLN A 337 -22.24 -10.27 -12.08
C GLN A 337 -21.59 -8.93 -12.44
N LEU A 338 -21.37 -8.06 -11.45
CA LEU A 338 -20.66 -6.81 -11.65
C LEU A 338 -19.22 -7.06 -12.13
N LEU A 339 -18.50 -8.00 -11.51
CA LEU A 339 -17.15 -8.38 -11.94
C LEU A 339 -17.13 -8.80 -13.42
N ARG A 340 -18.11 -9.60 -13.89
CA ARG A 340 -18.23 -9.97 -15.31
C ARG A 340 -18.47 -8.75 -16.20
N ALA A 341 -19.35 -7.83 -15.79
CA ALA A 341 -19.64 -6.63 -16.55
C ALA A 341 -18.41 -5.71 -16.66
N GLU A 342 -17.72 -5.48 -15.55
CA GLU A 342 -16.48 -4.70 -15.52
C GLU A 342 -15.34 -5.38 -16.29
N TYR A 343 -15.26 -6.71 -16.28
CA TYR A 343 -14.31 -7.46 -17.11
C TYR A 343 -14.50 -7.17 -18.60
N VAL A 344 -15.74 -7.23 -19.09
CA VAL A 344 -16.06 -6.93 -20.50
C VAL A 344 -15.79 -5.45 -20.84
N GLN A 345 -16.06 -4.53 -19.90
CA GLN A 345 -15.74 -3.11 -20.07
C GLN A 345 -14.22 -2.90 -20.19
N ALA A 346 -13.46 -3.52 -19.27
CA ALA A 346 -12.00 -3.48 -19.24
C ALA A 346 -11.39 -4.07 -20.52
N GLU A 347 -11.90 -5.19 -21.02
CA GLU A 347 -11.42 -5.80 -22.26
C GLU A 347 -11.59 -4.85 -23.45
N LYS A 348 -12.74 -4.15 -23.54
CA LYS A 348 -12.96 -3.13 -24.58
C LYS A 348 -12.01 -1.96 -24.43
N SER A 349 -11.82 -1.46 -23.20
CA SER A 349 -10.89 -0.37 -22.89
C SER A 349 -9.46 -0.71 -23.32
N ILE A 350 -8.95 -1.88 -22.91
CA ILE A 350 -7.60 -2.37 -23.27
C ILE A 350 -7.46 -2.56 -24.78
N LYS A 351 -8.46 -3.16 -25.43
CA LYS A 351 -8.43 -3.41 -26.88
C LYS A 351 -8.44 -2.12 -27.70
N ARG A 352 -9.15 -1.09 -27.24
CA ARG A 352 -9.28 0.20 -27.93
C ARG A 352 -8.20 1.21 -27.52
N GLN A 353 -7.46 0.95 -26.45
CA GLN A 353 -6.57 1.93 -25.82
C GLN A 353 -7.34 3.20 -25.43
N GLU A 354 -8.51 3.01 -24.82
CA GLU A 354 -9.39 4.08 -24.35
C GLU A 354 -9.62 3.91 -22.85
N SER A 355 -9.40 4.96 -22.06
CA SER A 355 -9.56 4.89 -20.60
C SER A 355 -11.03 4.84 -20.16
N ILE A 356 -11.26 4.32 -18.95
CA ILE A 356 -12.50 4.57 -18.21
C ILE A 356 -12.25 5.80 -17.36
N TYR A 357 -12.39 6.97 -17.99
CA TYR A 357 -11.78 8.22 -17.54
C TYR A 357 -12.05 8.59 -16.07
N TRP A 358 -13.29 8.44 -15.57
CA TRP A 358 -13.58 8.75 -14.17
C TRP A 358 -12.84 7.86 -13.16
N LYS A 359 -12.60 6.58 -13.50
CA LYS A 359 -11.84 5.64 -12.65
C LYS A 359 -10.37 6.00 -12.63
N GLU A 360 -9.84 6.49 -13.75
CA GLU A 360 -8.47 6.99 -13.85
C GLU A 360 -8.31 8.26 -13.03
N MET A 361 -9.21 9.23 -13.18
CA MET A 361 -9.18 10.48 -12.42
C MET A 361 -9.33 10.25 -10.91
N LEU A 362 -10.03 9.20 -10.49
CA LEU A 362 -10.07 8.82 -9.07
C LEU A 362 -8.71 8.30 -8.57
N GLY A 363 -7.94 7.60 -9.43
CA GLY A 363 -6.55 7.25 -9.17
C GLY A 363 -5.64 8.47 -9.07
N VAL A 364 -5.80 9.42 -10.00
CA VAL A 364 -5.08 10.71 -9.97
C VAL A 364 -5.40 11.49 -8.67
N LEU A 365 -6.68 11.55 -8.27
CA LEU A 365 -7.09 12.21 -7.02
C LEU A 365 -6.48 11.54 -5.79
N SER A 366 -6.53 10.21 -5.72
CA SER A 366 -5.88 9.42 -4.66
C SER A 366 -4.41 9.80 -4.51
N PHE A 367 -3.67 9.82 -5.62
CA PHE A 367 -2.28 10.22 -5.62
C PHE A 367 -2.09 11.67 -5.15
N ALA A 368 -2.82 12.61 -5.75
CA ALA A 368 -2.70 14.03 -5.46
C ALA A 368 -3.05 14.40 -4.00
N MET A 369 -3.89 13.61 -3.33
CA MET A 369 -4.27 13.85 -1.94
C MET A 369 -3.21 13.41 -0.92
N ASN A 370 -2.32 12.48 -1.27
CA ASN A 370 -1.43 11.86 -0.28
C ASN A 370 -0.55 12.83 0.47
N HIS A 371 0.26 13.60 -0.26
CA HIS A 371 1.16 14.56 0.33
C HIS A 371 0.42 15.67 1.09
N PRO A 372 -0.63 16.32 0.53
CA PRO A 372 -1.32 17.38 1.24
C PRO A 372 -2.31 16.93 2.33
N ALA A 373 -2.59 15.63 2.46
CA ALA A 373 -3.52 15.09 3.46
C ALA A 373 -3.19 15.51 4.90
N LYS A 374 -1.91 15.72 5.22
CA LYS A 374 -1.46 16.21 6.53
C LYS A 374 -1.89 17.65 6.85
N TYR A 375 -2.34 18.41 5.85
CA TYR A 375 -2.86 19.77 6.02
C TYR A 375 -4.39 19.81 6.17
N LEU A 376 -5.06 18.65 6.09
CA LEU A 376 -6.50 18.57 6.33
C LEU A 376 -6.82 18.88 7.80
N SER A 377 -8.03 19.38 8.03
CA SER A 377 -8.61 19.41 9.36
C SER A 377 -8.90 17.98 9.85
N ALA A 378 -9.05 17.78 11.16
CA ALA A 378 -9.48 16.49 11.71
C ALA A 378 -10.83 16.05 11.12
N GLU A 379 -11.74 17.00 10.92
CA GLU A 379 -13.05 16.79 10.30
C GLU A 379 -12.92 16.30 8.85
N ASP A 380 -12.09 16.96 8.04
CA ASP A 380 -11.86 16.57 6.65
C ASP A 380 -11.11 15.25 6.52
N MET A 381 -10.18 14.95 7.43
CA MET A 381 -9.53 13.63 7.46
C MET A 381 -10.55 12.53 7.78
N GLN A 382 -11.50 12.78 8.70
CA GLN A 382 -12.58 11.82 8.95
C GLN A 382 -13.47 11.63 7.73
N ARG A 383 -13.82 12.71 7.02
CA ARG A 383 -14.56 12.64 5.75
C ARG A 383 -13.79 11.82 4.70
N LEU A 384 -12.51 12.12 4.50
CA LEU A 384 -11.64 11.37 3.59
C LEU A 384 -11.64 9.87 3.93
N GLN A 385 -11.45 9.52 5.20
CA GLN A 385 -11.34 8.12 5.63
C GLN A 385 -12.66 7.36 5.56
N LYS A 386 -13.79 8.00 5.89
CA LYS A 386 -15.10 7.33 6.02
C LYS A 386 -15.91 7.35 4.72
N VAL A 387 -15.75 8.39 3.90
CA VAL A 387 -16.56 8.63 2.71
C VAL A 387 -15.78 8.29 1.45
N LEU A 388 -14.68 9.00 1.19
CA LEU A 388 -13.98 8.91 -0.09
C LEU A 388 -13.06 7.68 -0.22
N LYS A 389 -12.33 7.34 0.85
CA LYS A 389 -11.36 6.23 0.85
C LYS A 389 -11.98 4.86 0.52
N PRO A 390 -13.19 4.50 0.98
CA PRO A 390 -13.85 3.25 0.57
C PRO A 390 -14.04 3.14 -0.94
N LEU A 391 -14.53 4.19 -1.60
CA LEU A 391 -14.70 4.22 -3.05
C LEU A 391 -13.35 4.10 -3.78
N ILE A 392 -12.36 4.90 -3.35
CA ILE A 392 -10.99 4.84 -3.89
C ILE A 392 -10.47 3.41 -3.81
N SER A 393 -10.48 2.81 -2.61
CA SER A 393 -9.90 1.49 -2.35
C SER A 393 -10.50 0.38 -3.23
N ILE A 394 -11.78 0.50 -3.58
CA ILE A 394 -12.48 -0.46 -4.44
C ILE A 394 -12.13 -0.21 -5.91
N VAL A 395 -12.11 1.04 -6.35
CA VAL A 395 -11.95 1.39 -7.77
C VAL A 395 -10.49 1.32 -8.23
N ILE A 396 -9.54 1.79 -7.43
CA ILE A 396 -8.12 1.91 -7.85
C ILE A 396 -7.30 0.64 -7.64
N ALA A 397 -7.90 -0.42 -7.09
CA ALA A 397 -7.21 -1.69 -6.89
C ALA A 397 -6.73 -2.34 -8.20
N TYR A 398 -7.42 -2.04 -9.31
CA TYR A 398 -7.10 -2.49 -10.66
C TYR A 398 -6.79 -3.99 -10.72
N VAL A 399 -7.77 -4.82 -10.38
CA VAL A 399 -7.62 -6.29 -10.38
C VAL A 399 -7.27 -6.76 -11.80
N PRO A 400 -6.16 -7.48 -12.00
CA PRO A 400 -5.80 -7.93 -13.34
C PRO A 400 -6.80 -8.94 -13.91
N GLN A 401 -7.00 -8.91 -15.23
CA GLN A 401 -7.97 -9.77 -15.93
C GLN A 401 -7.83 -11.26 -15.58
N LYS A 402 -6.59 -11.78 -15.53
CA LYS A 402 -6.33 -13.18 -15.18
C LYS A 402 -6.80 -13.56 -13.77
N SER A 403 -6.68 -12.64 -12.80
CA SER A 403 -7.23 -12.86 -11.47
C SER A 403 -8.76 -12.90 -11.51
N CYS A 404 -9.39 -12.03 -12.30
CA CYS A 404 -10.85 -12.03 -12.47
C CYS A 404 -11.36 -13.32 -13.11
N GLU A 405 -10.70 -13.83 -14.15
CA GLU A 405 -11.02 -15.12 -14.78
C GLU A 405 -11.03 -16.26 -13.75
N GLU A 406 -10.00 -16.33 -12.89
CA GLU A 406 -9.91 -17.35 -11.84
C GLU A 406 -11.02 -17.21 -10.79
N LEU A 407 -11.34 -15.99 -10.34
CA LEU A 407 -12.44 -15.75 -9.39
C LEU A 407 -13.79 -16.18 -9.98
N LEU A 408 -14.05 -15.85 -11.25
CA LEU A 408 -15.28 -16.23 -11.94
C LEU A 408 -15.39 -17.74 -12.11
N ALA A 409 -14.30 -18.42 -12.47
CA ALA A 409 -14.25 -19.87 -12.59
C ALA A 409 -14.51 -20.56 -11.24
N LEU A 410 -13.94 -20.05 -10.15
CA LEU A 410 -14.16 -20.56 -8.79
C LEU A 410 -15.60 -20.37 -8.33
N HIS A 411 -16.19 -19.21 -8.60
CA HIS A 411 -17.58 -18.92 -8.26
C HIS A 411 -18.54 -19.81 -9.07
N GLN A 412 -18.30 -19.98 -10.37
CA GLN A 412 -19.09 -20.89 -11.21
C GLN A 412 -19.02 -22.35 -10.74
N ALA A 413 -17.88 -22.77 -10.19
CA ALA A 413 -17.71 -24.10 -9.60
C ALA A 413 -18.38 -24.26 -8.21
N GLY A 414 -18.96 -23.19 -7.64
CA GLY A 414 -19.57 -23.21 -6.31
C GLY A 414 -18.55 -23.25 -5.16
N VAL A 415 -17.29 -22.91 -5.44
CA VAL A 415 -16.16 -22.96 -4.50
C VAL A 415 -15.93 -21.60 -3.85
N LEU A 416 -16.26 -20.50 -4.52
CA LEU A 416 -16.04 -19.15 -4.02
C LEU A 416 -17.36 -18.39 -3.89
N ASP A 417 -17.55 -17.77 -2.73
CA ASP A 417 -18.70 -16.92 -2.45
C ASP A 417 -18.29 -15.68 -1.64
N LEU A 418 -19.11 -14.64 -1.68
CA LEU A 418 -18.87 -13.37 -1.00
C LEU A 418 -20.06 -13.01 -0.11
N ILE A 419 -19.79 -12.85 1.18
CA ILE A 419 -20.77 -12.49 2.20
C ILE A 419 -20.57 -11.03 2.60
N PRO A 420 -21.57 -10.14 2.43
CA PRO A 420 -21.56 -8.83 3.05
C PRO A 420 -21.73 -8.98 4.57
N VAL A 421 -20.82 -8.38 5.34
CA VAL A 421 -20.82 -8.52 6.81
C VAL A 421 -21.05 -7.22 7.58
N GLY A 422 -20.97 -6.07 6.91
CA GLY A 422 -21.15 -4.78 7.57
C GLY A 422 -20.02 -4.39 8.53
N ASP A 423 -20.18 -3.20 9.11
CA ASP A 423 -19.23 -2.55 10.02
C ASP A 423 -19.27 -3.11 11.45
N ASP A 424 -20.37 -3.77 11.83
CA ASP A 424 -20.59 -4.39 13.14
C ASP A 424 -20.00 -5.80 13.22
N SER A 425 -19.44 -6.32 12.13
CA SER A 425 -18.86 -7.65 12.09
C SER A 425 -17.62 -7.80 12.98
N SER A 426 -17.46 -8.98 13.56
CA SER A 426 -16.34 -9.31 14.44
C SER A 426 -15.91 -10.77 14.33
N VAL A 427 -14.64 -11.02 14.63
CA VAL A 427 -14.03 -12.36 14.62
C VAL A 427 -13.62 -12.71 16.03
N GLU A 428 -14.15 -13.81 16.54
CA GLU A 428 -13.85 -14.33 17.87
C GLU A 428 -13.00 -15.61 17.75
N PRO A 429 -11.69 -15.54 18.05
CA PRO A 429 -10.82 -16.70 17.99
C PRO A 429 -11.20 -17.77 19.02
N GLN A 430 -11.26 -19.03 18.59
CA GLN A 430 -11.63 -20.16 19.44
C GLN A 430 -10.39 -20.87 19.95
N THR A 431 -10.30 -21.11 21.26
CA THR A 431 -9.09 -21.69 21.90
C THR A 431 -8.76 -23.10 21.39
N GLU A 432 -9.76 -23.88 21.01
CA GLU A 432 -9.59 -25.23 20.43
C GLU A 432 -9.25 -25.21 18.92
N GLY A 433 -9.28 -24.02 18.29
CA GLY A 433 -8.97 -23.82 16.88
C GLY A 433 -10.11 -23.20 16.09
N GLY A 434 -9.76 -22.46 15.05
CA GLY A 434 -10.70 -21.73 14.20
C GLY A 434 -11.24 -20.45 14.86
N ILE A 435 -12.37 -19.96 14.33
CA ILE A 435 -13.03 -18.73 14.78
C ILE A 435 -14.55 -18.89 14.77
N LEU A 436 -15.24 -18.07 15.55
CA LEU A 436 -16.64 -17.69 15.31
C LEU A 436 -16.65 -16.34 14.60
N TYR A 437 -17.30 -16.28 13.44
CA TYR A 437 -17.50 -15.05 12.68
C TYR A 437 -18.91 -14.53 12.99
N HIS A 438 -18.98 -13.36 13.62
CA HIS A 438 -20.24 -12.69 13.96
C HIS A 438 -20.49 -11.56 12.97
N PHE A 439 -21.68 -11.52 12.38
CA PHE A 439 -22.09 -10.46 11.45
C PHE A 439 -23.61 -10.40 11.34
N THR A 440 -24.14 -9.32 10.77
CA THR A 440 -25.55 -9.19 10.44
C THR A 440 -25.73 -9.43 8.94
N ASP A 441 -26.60 -10.37 8.57
CA ASP A 441 -26.87 -10.67 7.15
C ASP A 441 -27.80 -9.63 6.49
N GLU A 442 -27.99 -9.73 5.17
CA GLU A 442 -28.85 -8.84 4.39
C GLU A 442 -30.34 -8.86 4.82
N SER A 443 -30.75 -9.87 5.58
CA SER A 443 -32.11 -9.98 6.16
C SER A 443 -32.18 -9.40 7.58
N ASP A 444 -31.18 -8.62 8.01
CA ASP A 444 -31.04 -8.03 9.33
C ASP A 444 -31.02 -9.07 10.47
N LYS A 445 -30.52 -10.28 10.17
CA LYS A 445 -30.38 -11.35 11.17
C LYS A 445 -28.93 -11.50 11.59
N LYS A 446 -28.72 -11.55 12.91
CA LYS A 446 -27.42 -11.86 13.49
C LYS A 446 -27.03 -13.30 13.20
N GLN A 447 -25.88 -13.46 12.57
CA GLN A 447 -25.23 -14.72 12.26
C GLN A 447 -24.02 -14.92 13.16
N SER A 448 -23.77 -16.17 13.51
CA SER A 448 -22.55 -16.62 14.18
C SER A 448 -22.11 -17.93 13.53
N VAL A 449 -21.07 -17.87 12.71
CA VAL A 449 -20.66 -18.99 11.87
C VAL A 449 -19.26 -19.45 12.28
N TYR A 450 -19.14 -20.72 12.64
CA TYR A 450 -17.85 -21.33 12.96
C TYR A 450 -17.06 -21.66 11.68
N TYR A 451 -15.79 -21.26 11.65
CA TYR A 451 -14.85 -21.62 10.60
C TYR A 451 -13.61 -22.26 11.21
N LYS A 452 -13.27 -23.47 10.73
CA LYS A 452 -12.05 -24.17 11.12
C LYS A 452 -10.78 -23.46 10.63
N THR A 453 -10.87 -22.77 9.50
CA THR A 453 -9.75 -22.00 8.92
C THR A 453 -10.20 -20.58 8.66
N PHE A 454 -9.41 -19.62 9.14
CA PHE A 454 -9.63 -18.20 9.01
C PHE A 454 -8.35 -17.49 8.57
N ILE A 455 -8.48 -16.59 7.60
CA ILE A 455 -7.36 -15.80 7.09
C ILE A 455 -7.79 -14.33 7.06
N ASP A 456 -7.08 -13.48 7.80
CA ASP A 456 -7.27 -12.03 7.72
C ASP A 456 -6.54 -11.46 6.50
N CYS A 457 -7.29 -10.88 5.56
CA CYS A 457 -6.81 -10.37 4.29
C CYS A 457 -7.16 -8.88 4.07
N ILE A 458 -7.38 -8.11 5.15
CA ILE A 458 -7.70 -6.67 5.06
C ILE A 458 -6.53 -5.79 4.57
N GLY A 459 -5.37 -6.37 4.26
CA GLY A 459 -4.19 -5.62 3.85
C GLY A 459 -3.38 -5.09 5.04
N GLN A 460 -2.29 -4.38 4.75
CA GLN A 460 -1.39 -3.85 5.78
C GLN A 460 -2.11 -2.77 6.57
N PRO A 461 -2.35 -2.93 7.88
CA PRO A 461 -2.96 -1.88 8.68
C PRO A 461 -1.99 -0.71 8.84
N HIS A 462 -2.54 0.50 8.98
CA HIS A 462 -1.79 1.60 9.58
C HIS A 462 -1.55 1.28 11.05
N LEU A 463 -0.30 1.35 11.48
CA LEU A 463 0.13 0.97 12.82
C LEU A 463 0.03 2.17 13.76
N GLN A 464 -0.30 1.92 15.03
CA GLN A 464 -0.41 3.00 16.00
C GLN A 464 0.97 3.48 16.45
N TYR A 465 1.05 4.66 17.04
CA TYR A 465 2.29 5.22 17.61
C TYR A 465 3.01 4.21 18.53
N ASN A 466 2.26 3.49 19.37
CA ASN A 466 2.81 2.53 20.33
C ASN A 466 3.39 1.26 19.66
N ASP A 467 2.99 0.98 18.42
CA ASP A 467 3.49 -0.15 17.63
C ASP A 467 4.80 0.17 16.90
N PHE A 468 5.29 1.40 17.00
CA PHE A 468 6.56 1.79 16.38
C PHE A 468 7.72 0.92 16.90
N PRO A 469 8.56 0.33 16.02
CA PRO A 469 9.45 -0.76 16.40
C PRO A 469 10.68 -0.29 17.19
N PHE A 470 11.18 0.91 16.91
CA PHE A 470 12.41 1.44 17.52
C PHE A 470 12.09 2.13 18.85
N LYS A 471 12.19 1.38 19.94
CA LYS A 471 11.73 1.80 21.27
C LYS A 471 12.61 2.89 21.89
N SER A 472 13.90 2.97 21.54
CA SER A 472 14.75 4.06 22.03
C SER A 472 14.25 5.42 21.58
N LEU A 473 13.84 5.59 20.30
CA LEU A 473 13.27 6.86 19.82
C LEU A 473 11.99 7.25 20.58
N VAL A 474 11.12 6.28 20.88
CA VAL A 474 9.90 6.49 21.68
C VAL A 474 10.27 6.95 23.09
N ASN A 475 11.17 6.23 23.76
CA ASN A 475 11.59 6.51 25.14
C ASN A 475 12.33 7.86 25.27
N GLN A 476 13.10 8.24 24.24
CA GLN A 476 13.78 9.53 24.16
C GLN A 476 12.84 10.69 23.85
N LYS A 477 11.56 10.42 23.52
CA LYS A 477 10.61 11.41 23.01
C LYS A 477 11.10 12.08 21.71
N ALA A 478 12.00 11.41 20.98
CA ALA A 478 12.55 11.86 19.70
C ALA A 478 11.55 11.73 18.54
N ILE A 479 10.40 11.08 18.80
CA ILE A 479 9.26 10.99 17.92
C ILE A 479 7.95 11.26 18.70
N SER A 480 6.95 11.81 18.01
CA SER A 480 5.62 12.08 18.57
C SER A 480 4.52 11.35 17.81
N PRO A 481 3.34 11.11 18.43
CA PRO A 481 2.18 10.61 17.71
C PRO A 481 1.75 11.58 16.61
N ALA A 482 1.28 11.02 15.49
CA ALA A 482 0.64 11.80 14.45
C ALA A 482 -0.72 12.33 14.93
N ARG A 483 -0.99 13.61 14.68
CA ARG A 483 -2.25 14.24 15.07
C ARG A 483 -2.67 15.32 14.08
N LEU A 484 -3.98 15.51 13.94
CA LEU A 484 -4.58 16.57 13.11
C LEU A 484 -5.43 17.48 13.97
N LYS A 485 -5.33 18.78 13.71
CA LYS A 485 -6.06 19.80 14.45
C LYS A 485 -7.51 19.86 13.99
N PHE A 486 -8.45 20.00 14.92
CA PHE A 486 -9.84 20.31 14.58
C PHE A 486 -9.95 21.75 14.08
N LYS A 487 -10.71 21.96 13.00
CA LYS A 487 -11.03 23.30 12.51
C LYS A 487 -12.06 23.99 13.41
N SER A 488 -13.05 23.23 13.91
CA SER A 488 -14.09 23.71 14.81
C SER A 488 -13.80 23.28 16.25
N ASN A 489 -13.65 24.26 17.15
CA ASN A 489 -13.49 23.99 18.58
C ASN A 489 -14.73 23.31 19.20
N GLU A 490 -15.93 23.55 18.66
CA GLU A 490 -17.16 22.86 19.08
C GLU A 490 -17.15 21.39 18.67
N ALA A 491 -16.76 21.11 17.42
CA ALA A 491 -16.64 19.74 16.92
C ALA A 491 -15.55 18.99 17.68
N GLY A 492 -14.40 19.62 17.91
CA GLY A 492 -13.31 19.08 18.71
C GLY A 492 -13.71 18.80 20.15
N HIS A 493 -14.45 19.70 20.80
CA HIS A 493 -14.98 19.47 22.14
C HIS A 493 -15.96 18.29 22.18
N THR A 494 -16.88 18.23 21.21
CA THR A 494 -17.85 17.13 21.11
C THR A 494 -17.15 15.78 20.92
N ALA A 495 -16.19 15.71 20.01
CA ALA A 495 -15.40 14.51 19.77
C ALA A 495 -14.56 14.12 21.00
N PHE A 496 -13.97 15.09 21.70
CA PHE A 496 -13.25 14.88 22.96
C PHE A 496 -14.14 14.29 24.06
N MET A 497 -15.39 14.75 24.16
CA MET A 497 -16.34 14.21 25.14
C MET A 497 -16.81 12.80 24.80
N GLN A 498 -16.85 12.43 23.51
CA GLN A 498 -17.20 11.09 23.05
C GLN A 498 -16.06 10.08 23.22
N ASN A 499 -14.83 10.45 22.88
CA ASN A 499 -13.68 9.55 22.96
C ASN A 499 -12.36 10.29 23.27
N LYS A 500 -12.02 10.30 24.56
CA LYS A 500 -10.80 10.94 25.10
C LYS A 500 -9.49 10.24 24.72
N ASP A 501 -9.55 9.01 24.22
CA ASP A 501 -8.35 8.28 23.81
C ASP A 501 -7.93 8.68 22.38
N THR A 502 -8.92 9.01 21.54
CA THR A 502 -8.69 9.43 20.15
C THR A 502 -8.52 10.94 19.97
N VAL A 503 -9.01 11.75 20.90
CA VAL A 503 -8.93 13.21 20.81
C VAL A 503 -8.22 13.76 22.05
N GLN A 504 -7.23 14.62 21.83
CA GLN A 504 -6.48 15.29 22.88
C GLN A 504 -6.77 16.79 22.86
N LYS A 505 -6.71 17.42 24.04
CA LYS A 505 -6.76 18.87 24.20
C LYS A 505 -5.39 19.36 24.64
N ASP A 506 -4.85 20.36 23.97
CA ASP A 506 -3.56 20.95 24.33
C ASP A 506 -3.68 22.03 25.42
N GLU A 507 -2.55 22.59 25.84
CA GLU A 507 -2.49 23.64 26.86
C GLU A 507 -3.13 24.96 26.40
N ALA A 508 -3.17 25.22 25.09
CA ALA A 508 -3.84 26.38 24.50
C ALA A 508 -5.37 26.21 24.42
N GLY A 509 -5.87 25.01 24.71
CA GLY A 509 -7.27 24.66 24.69
C GLY A 509 -7.80 24.20 23.34
N GLU A 510 -6.91 23.96 22.38
CA GLU A 510 -7.21 23.49 21.04
C GLU A 510 -7.32 21.96 21.03
N TYR A 511 -8.14 21.42 20.12
CA TYR A 511 -8.40 19.98 20.03
C TYR A 511 -7.66 19.35 18.85
N PHE A 512 -7.14 18.15 19.07
CA PHE A 512 -6.42 17.35 18.07
C PHE A 512 -6.92 15.91 18.05
N MET A 513 -7.17 15.38 16.86
CA MET A 513 -7.45 13.96 16.64
C MET A 513 -6.14 13.21 16.44
N ASN A 514 -5.92 12.17 17.22
CA ASN A 514 -4.83 11.22 16.99
C ASN A 514 -5.12 10.43 15.72
N VAL A 515 -4.13 10.36 14.83
CA VAL A 515 -4.16 9.51 13.64
C VAL A 515 -3.05 8.47 13.75
N SER A 516 -3.10 7.43 12.93
CA SER A 516 -2.14 6.33 13.02
C SER A 516 -0.71 6.78 12.70
N GLY A 517 0.28 6.13 13.31
CA GLY A 517 1.69 6.40 13.06
C GLY A 517 2.29 7.56 13.84
N ILE A 518 3.44 8.04 13.35
CA ILE A 518 4.25 9.10 13.94
C ILE A 518 4.13 10.40 13.13
N ALA A 519 4.37 11.53 13.78
CA ALA A 519 4.38 12.82 13.11
C ALA A 519 5.64 12.98 12.23
N ILE A 520 5.44 13.49 11.02
CA ILE A 520 6.49 13.82 10.06
C ILE A 520 6.22 15.16 9.38
N ASN A 521 7.26 15.81 8.90
CA ASN A 521 7.13 17.03 8.08
C ASN A 521 7.03 16.71 6.57
N ASP A 522 7.15 17.73 5.73
CA ASP A 522 7.10 17.61 4.26
C ASP A 522 8.33 16.93 3.66
N ASN A 523 9.44 16.93 4.38
CA ASN A 523 10.67 16.28 3.98
C ASN A 523 10.79 14.86 4.54
N PHE A 524 9.71 14.30 5.10
CA PHE A 524 9.71 12.97 5.74
C PHE A 524 10.65 12.85 6.95
N GLN A 525 11.03 13.97 7.56
CA GLN A 525 11.77 13.99 8.82
C GLN A 525 10.83 13.72 9.98
N VAL A 526 11.29 12.96 10.96
CA VAL A 526 10.50 12.68 12.17
C VAL A 526 10.37 13.92 13.05
N ILE A 527 9.22 14.07 13.72
CA ILE A 527 8.93 15.19 14.63
C ILE A 527 8.91 14.68 16.07
N ASP A 528 9.61 15.38 16.96
CA ASP A 528 9.71 15.06 18.38
C ASP A 528 8.47 15.52 19.19
N GLN A 529 8.39 15.14 20.47
CA GLN A 529 7.26 15.50 21.33
C GLN A 529 7.09 17.02 21.56
N TYR A 530 8.13 17.81 21.25
CA TYR A 530 8.15 19.26 21.39
C TYR A 530 7.81 19.98 20.07
N GLY A 531 7.58 19.25 18.98
CA GLY A 531 7.25 19.79 17.66
C GLY A 531 8.48 20.18 16.83
N ALA A 532 9.69 19.83 17.26
CA ALA A 532 10.90 20.03 16.47
C ALA A 532 11.16 18.81 15.57
N PHE A 533 11.58 19.06 14.33
CA PHE A 533 11.96 17.99 13.41
C PHE A 533 13.43 17.59 13.60
N ASN A 534 13.72 16.30 13.39
CA ASN A 534 15.08 15.77 13.40
C ASN A 534 15.70 15.87 11.99
N LYS A 535 16.83 16.59 11.87
CA LYS A 535 17.51 16.80 10.59
C LYS A 535 18.25 15.57 10.05
N ASN A 536 18.45 14.57 10.90
CA ASN A 536 19.30 13.43 10.65
C ASN A 536 18.49 12.13 10.45
N LEU A 537 17.17 12.16 10.69
CA LEU A 537 16.35 10.95 10.70
C LEU A 537 15.08 11.11 9.84
N TYR A 538 15.00 10.31 8.79
CA TYR A 538 13.91 10.29 7.81
C TYR A 538 13.17 8.95 7.83
N ILE A 539 11.92 8.93 7.37
CA ILE A 539 11.11 7.71 7.31
C ILE A 539 10.28 7.60 6.03
N MET A 540 10.41 6.46 5.36
CA MET A 540 9.62 6.04 4.21
C MET A 540 8.78 4.78 4.50
N ALA A 541 8.78 4.29 5.74
CA ALA A 541 7.98 3.13 6.15
C ALA A 541 6.51 3.51 6.38
N VAL A 542 5.73 3.45 5.31
CA VAL A 542 4.30 3.85 5.22
C VAL A 542 3.41 3.36 6.37
N PRO A 543 3.51 2.11 6.87
CA PRO A 543 2.65 1.66 7.97
C PRO A 543 2.75 2.54 9.23
N TYR A 544 3.87 3.24 9.42
CA TYR A 544 4.13 4.11 10.56
C TYR A 544 3.89 5.60 10.28
N ILE A 545 3.48 5.98 9.07
CA ILE A 545 3.17 7.38 8.70
C ILE A 545 1.81 7.53 8.00
N GLY A 546 1.04 6.44 7.92
CA GLY A 546 -0.23 6.36 7.19
C GLY A 546 -1.35 7.25 7.75
N GLY A 547 -1.23 7.81 8.96
CA GLY A 547 -2.19 8.80 9.47
C GLY A 547 -2.08 10.16 8.78
N LEU A 548 -0.90 10.51 8.27
CA LEU A 548 -0.62 11.79 7.60
C LEU A 548 -0.36 11.63 6.10
N ASN A 549 -0.14 10.39 5.63
CA ASN A 549 -0.02 10.03 4.22
C ASN A 549 -0.90 8.79 3.97
N PRO A 550 -2.22 8.97 3.80
CA PRO A 550 -3.22 7.91 3.97
C PRO A 550 -3.28 6.86 2.87
N ASP A 551 -2.59 7.04 1.74
CA ASP A 551 -2.82 6.23 0.54
C ASP A 551 -1.59 6.10 -0.38
N TYR A 552 -0.42 5.65 0.08
CA TYR A 552 0.70 5.41 -0.86
C TYR A 552 1.70 4.38 -0.36
N SER A 553 1.59 3.13 -0.83
CA SER A 553 2.59 2.07 -0.59
C SER A 553 3.20 1.49 -1.87
N GLY A 554 3.03 2.20 -3.00
CA GLY A 554 3.53 1.81 -4.32
C GLY A 554 4.97 2.27 -4.61
N LEU A 555 5.45 1.97 -5.83
CA LEU A 555 6.79 2.39 -6.28
C LEU A 555 6.87 3.89 -6.48
N ASP A 556 5.79 4.50 -6.97
CA ASP A 556 5.68 5.94 -7.16
C ASP A 556 5.83 6.71 -5.83
N PHE A 557 5.35 6.14 -4.70
CA PHE A 557 5.62 6.71 -3.36
C PHE A 557 7.12 6.73 -3.10
N CYS A 558 7.76 5.59 -3.35
CA CYS A 558 9.18 5.43 -3.12
C CYS A 558 9.96 6.44 -3.99
N GLU A 559 9.54 6.63 -5.23
CA GLU A 559 10.13 7.59 -6.15
C GLU A 559 9.97 9.04 -5.67
N ALA A 560 8.74 9.47 -5.36
CA ALA A 560 8.45 10.84 -4.97
C ALA A 560 9.06 11.19 -3.60
N ALA A 561 8.90 10.32 -2.60
CA ALA A 561 9.42 10.55 -1.25
C ALA A 561 10.96 10.53 -1.23
N SER A 562 11.62 9.61 -1.96
CA SER A 562 13.08 9.61 -2.04
C SER A 562 13.65 10.86 -2.70
N LEU A 563 12.96 11.40 -3.71
CA LEU A 563 13.35 12.66 -4.35
C LEU A 563 13.27 13.83 -3.35
N GLN A 564 12.17 13.92 -2.59
CA GLN A 564 12.01 14.96 -1.58
C GLN A 564 13.08 14.85 -0.48
N ILE A 565 13.36 13.63 0.00
CA ILE A 565 14.38 13.39 1.03
C ILE A 565 15.77 13.76 0.53
N VAL A 566 16.16 13.33 -0.68
CA VAL A 566 17.51 13.60 -1.18
C VAL A 566 17.76 15.10 -1.38
N GLN A 567 16.72 15.84 -1.81
CA GLN A 567 16.80 17.29 -2.00
C GLN A 567 17.00 18.03 -0.68
N ASP A 568 16.50 17.51 0.43
CA ASP A 568 16.72 18.06 1.77
C ASP A 568 18.07 17.60 2.35
N LEU A 569 18.36 16.30 2.29
CA LEU A 569 19.55 15.67 2.87
C LEU A 569 20.86 16.23 2.28
N LEU A 570 20.86 16.51 0.97
CA LEU A 570 22.02 17.02 0.24
C LEU A 570 22.02 18.55 0.08
N GLN A 571 21.17 19.29 0.79
CA GLN A 571 21.32 20.75 0.88
C GLN A 571 22.65 21.10 1.55
N ASP A 572 23.33 22.11 1.00
CA ASP A 572 24.64 22.57 1.45
C ASP A 572 24.57 23.37 2.76
#